data_AF-A0A084WTX6-F1
#
_entry.id   AF-A0A084WTX6-F1
#
_cell.length_a   1.000
_cell.length_b   1.000
_cell.length_c   1.000
_cell.angle_alpha   90.00
_cell.angle_beta   90.00
_cell.angle_gamma   90.00
#
_symmetry.space_group_name_H-M   'P 1'
#
loop_
_entity.id
_entity.type
_entity.pdbx_description
1 polymer ?
#
loop_
_entity_poly.entity_id
_entity_poly.type
_entity_poly.pdbx_seq_one_letter_code
_entity_poly.pdbx_strand_id
1 'polypeptide(L)'
;MRWERPTSVQYPNVWWTFEAPSPDRDDGRSQQNPDEKRRLASSLSGRNVCTDCTVACYKEDSKKLVAANLLSVKQVNSKEDGSTMRYGVENYLAVYGLKVNSRYRSRGIATQILKTRVPFCKTFGMRLTSNSFSPIASEVSAAKAGFKTNPEMR
;
A
#
# COMPACT_ATOMS: atom_id res chain seq x y z
N MET A 1 -32.65 0.95 -18.26
CA MET A 1 -31.37 1.67 -18.49
C MET A 1 -30.24 0.65 -18.42
N ARG A 2 -29.41 0.51 -19.46
CA ARG A 2 -28.18 -0.30 -19.40
C ARG A 2 -27.11 0.57 -18.77
N TRP A 3 -26.64 0.20 -17.59
CA TRP A 3 -25.48 0.82 -17.00
C TRP A 3 -24.23 0.36 -17.77
N GLU A 4 -23.43 1.30 -18.28
CA GLU A 4 -22.15 1.03 -18.94
C GLU A 4 -21.00 1.63 -18.13
N ARG A 5 -19.94 0.83 -17.96
CA ARG A 5 -18.77 1.21 -17.17
C ARG A 5 -18.00 2.34 -17.87
N PRO A 6 -17.68 3.46 -17.18
CA PRO A 6 -16.88 4.55 -17.74
C PRO A 6 -15.51 4.06 -18.23
N THR A 7 -15.06 4.57 -19.38
CA THR A 7 -13.77 4.25 -20.02
C THR A 7 -12.55 4.78 -19.24
N SER A 8 -12.75 5.78 -18.38
CA SER A 8 -11.71 6.33 -17.51
C SER A 8 -12.36 6.91 -16.26
N VAL A 9 -11.93 6.44 -15.09
CA VAL A 9 -12.24 7.06 -13.80
C VAL A 9 -10.93 7.70 -13.33
N GLN A 10 -10.88 9.03 -13.28
CA GLN A 10 -9.71 9.76 -12.79
C GLN A 10 -9.61 9.57 -11.26
N TYR A 11 -8.95 8.49 -10.84
CA TYR A 11 -8.48 8.36 -9.46
C TYR A 11 -7.27 9.28 -9.26
N PRO A 12 -7.03 9.79 -8.03
CA PRO A 12 -5.73 10.36 -7.71
C PRO A 12 -4.65 9.29 -7.93
N ASN A 13 -3.83 9.47 -8.97
CA ASN A 13 -2.75 8.55 -9.27
C ASN A 13 -1.52 8.94 -8.45
N VAL A 14 -1.34 8.30 -7.29
CA VAL A 14 -0.05 8.35 -6.58
C VAL A 14 0.88 7.35 -7.24
N TRP A 15 1.78 7.84 -8.09
CA TRP A 15 2.78 7.01 -8.76
C TRP A 15 3.98 6.83 -7.84
N TRP A 16 4.27 5.59 -7.47
CA TRP A 16 5.48 5.20 -6.76
C TRP A 16 6.23 4.18 -7.60
N THR A 17 7.43 4.52 -8.02
CA THR A 17 8.32 3.63 -8.77
C THR A 17 9.39 3.08 -7.83
N PHE A 18 9.82 1.85 -8.10
CA PHE A 18 10.98 1.26 -7.46
C PHE A 18 11.60 0.26 -8.42
N GLU A 19 12.91 0.14 -8.34
CA GLU A 19 13.63 -0.90 -9.06
C GLU A 19 13.65 -2.19 -8.24
N ALA A 20 13.41 -3.31 -8.92
CA ALA A 20 13.57 -4.64 -8.37
C ALA A 20 14.23 -5.55 -9.41
N PRO A 21 15.10 -6.49 -8.99
CA PRO A 21 15.71 -7.43 -9.93
C PRO A 21 14.62 -8.12 -10.75
N SER A 22 14.77 -8.16 -12.08
CA SER A 22 13.84 -8.86 -12.96
C SER A 22 14.00 -10.38 -12.81
N PRO A 23 12.93 -11.19 -12.87
CA PRO A 23 13.06 -12.65 -12.94
C PRO A 23 13.65 -13.14 -14.26
N ASP A 24 13.75 -12.26 -15.25
CA ASP A 24 14.17 -12.58 -16.60
C ASP A 24 15.52 -11.92 -16.97
N ARG A 25 16.26 -11.31 -16.01
CA ARG A 25 17.59 -10.70 -16.25
C ARG A 25 18.64 -11.28 -15.28
N ASP A 26 19.88 -11.42 -15.76
CA ASP A 26 21.00 -11.91 -14.96
C ASP A 26 21.61 -10.78 -14.10
N ASP A 27 22.02 -9.63 -14.57
CA ASP A 27 23.19 -8.97 -13.99
C ASP A 27 22.96 -7.56 -13.39
N GLY A 28 23.62 -7.30 -12.25
CA GLY A 28 24.06 -5.97 -11.78
C GLY A 28 23.09 -5.13 -10.95
N ARG A 29 23.38 -4.94 -9.65
CA ARG A 29 22.73 -3.92 -8.80
C ARG A 29 23.19 -2.51 -9.22
N SER A 30 22.26 -1.57 -9.31
CA SER A 30 22.54 -0.13 -9.33
C SER A 30 21.74 0.58 -8.23
N GLN A 31 22.35 1.60 -7.60
CA GLN A 31 21.80 2.39 -6.49
C GLN A 31 20.76 3.40 -6.96
N GLN A 32 19.71 3.60 -6.16
CA GLN A 32 18.66 4.60 -6.40
C GLN A 32 19.14 6.01 -6.01
N ASN A 33 18.79 7.00 -6.85
CA ASN A 33 18.98 8.44 -6.66
C ASN A 33 17.81 9.04 -5.83
N PRO A 34 18.07 9.85 -4.77
CA PRO A 34 17.02 10.27 -3.82
C PRO A 34 16.10 11.45 -4.19
N ASP A 35 16.19 12.09 -5.37
CA ASP A 35 15.57 13.41 -5.60
C ASP A 35 14.20 13.49 -6.34
N GLU A 36 13.39 12.42 -6.35
CA GLU A 36 12.01 12.47 -6.91
C GLU A 36 10.88 12.51 -5.86
N LYS A 37 11.12 13.11 -4.70
CA LYS A 37 10.14 13.11 -3.57
C LYS A 37 9.17 14.30 -3.50
N ARG A 38 9.15 15.21 -4.48
CA ARG A 38 8.44 16.48 -4.31
C ARG A 38 7.70 16.93 -5.55
N ARG A 39 6.53 16.33 -5.82
CA ARG A 39 5.42 17.00 -6.51
C ARG A 39 4.10 16.28 -6.22
N LEU A 40 3.10 17.10 -5.90
CA LEU A 40 1.65 16.80 -5.76
C LEU A 40 1.17 16.28 -4.40
N ALA A 41 1.16 17.19 -3.43
CA ALA A 41 0.21 17.20 -2.31
C ALA A 41 -0.44 18.58 -2.22
N SER A 42 -1.22 18.96 -3.22
CA SER A 42 -1.96 20.23 -3.21
C SER A 42 -3.13 20.20 -4.21
N SER A 43 -4.12 19.34 -3.98
CA SER A 43 -5.47 19.48 -4.57
C SER A 43 -6.40 18.35 -4.11
N LEU A 44 -6.64 18.16 -2.81
CA LEU A 44 -7.78 17.34 -2.35
C LEU A 44 -8.24 17.81 -0.95
N SER A 45 -8.53 19.11 -0.79
CA SER A 45 -9.34 19.58 0.34
C SER A 45 -10.81 19.59 -0.09
N GLY A 46 -11.53 18.56 0.33
CA GLY A 46 -12.98 18.49 0.22
C GLY A 46 -13.50 17.50 -0.82
N ARG A 47 -13.80 16.27 -0.37
CA ARG A 47 -14.89 15.35 -0.80
C ARG A 47 -14.55 13.93 -0.37
N ASN A 48 -15.59 13.20 0.07
CA ASN A 48 -15.71 11.76 0.30
C ASN A 48 -14.39 10.98 0.37
N VAL A 49 -13.99 10.58 1.58
CA VAL A 49 -12.88 9.64 1.77
C VAL A 49 -13.18 8.39 0.94
N CYS A 50 -12.34 8.12 -0.06
CA CYS A 50 -12.38 6.88 -0.82
C CYS A 50 -12.24 5.74 0.18
N THR A 51 -13.33 5.02 0.48
CA THR A 51 -13.34 3.98 1.51
C THR A 51 -12.44 2.83 1.11
N ASP A 52 -12.33 2.56 -0.19
CA ASP A 52 -11.54 1.45 -0.72
C ASP A 52 -10.52 1.94 -1.74
N CYS A 53 -9.31 1.41 -1.66
CA CYS A 53 -8.20 1.75 -2.52
C CYS A 53 -7.48 0.46 -2.94
N THR A 54 -6.87 0.48 -4.13
CA THR A 54 -5.95 -0.57 -4.54
C THR A 54 -4.60 0.04 -4.90
N VAL A 55 -3.53 -0.46 -4.30
CA VAL A 55 -2.17 -0.25 -4.81
C VAL A 55 -1.86 -1.41 -5.74
N ALA A 56 -1.72 -1.11 -7.03
CA ALA A 56 -1.35 -2.09 -8.05
C ALA A 56 0.11 -1.88 -8.47
N CYS A 57 0.86 -2.97 -8.58
CA CYS A 57 2.22 -2.97 -9.08
C CYS A 57 2.24 -3.71 -10.42
N TYR A 58 2.79 -3.05 -11.44
CA TYR A 58 2.94 -3.56 -12.79
C TYR A 58 4.42 -3.77 -13.11
N LYS A 59 4.74 -4.76 -13.93
CA LYS A 59 6.12 -4.92 -14.46
C LYS A 59 6.37 -3.81 -15.48
N GLU A 60 7.47 -3.10 -15.31
CA GLU A 60 7.96 -2.08 -16.25
C GLU A 60 7.96 -2.59 -17.70
N ASP A 61 7.60 -1.71 -18.64
CA ASP A 61 7.42 -2.02 -20.07
C ASP A 61 6.32 -3.04 -20.40
N SER A 62 5.47 -3.39 -19.43
CA SER A 62 4.32 -4.26 -19.66
C SER A 62 3.09 -3.83 -18.84
N LYS A 63 1.89 -4.13 -19.34
CA LYS A 63 0.65 -3.97 -18.55
C LYS A 63 0.41 -5.15 -17.59
N LYS A 64 1.45 -5.93 -17.29
CA LYS A 64 1.34 -7.15 -16.48
C LYS A 64 1.28 -6.81 -15.00
N LEU A 65 0.14 -7.07 -14.38
CA LEU A 65 -0.04 -6.95 -12.93
C LEU A 65 0.82 -8.01 -12.22
N VAL A 66 1.75 -7.57 -11.37
CA VAL A 66 2.65 -8.45 -10.60
C VAL A 66 2.23 -8.58 -9.15
N ALA A 67 1.59 -7.55 -8.61
CA ALA A 67 1.10 -7.55 -7.24
C ALA A 67 -0.02 -6.53 -7.04
N ALA A 68 -0.89 -6.80 -6.08
CA ALA A 68 -1.95 -5.89 -5.68
C ALA A 68 -2.11 -5.87 -4.16
N ASN A 69 -2.48 -4.72 -3.64
CA ASN A 69 -2.84 -4.54 -2.24
C ASN A 69 -4.19 -3.82 -2.14
N LEU A 70 -5.18 -4.55 -1.64
CA LEU A 70 -6.54 -4.08 -1.41
C LEU A 70 -6.63 -3.44 -0.02
N LEU A 71 -6.92 -2.15 0.00
CA LEU A 71 -6.89 -1.28 1.17
C LEU A 71 -8.28 -0.73 1.44
N SER A 72 -8.58 -0.49 2.71
CA SER A 72 -9.82 0.16 3.11
C SER A 72 -9.62 1.07 4.31
N VAL A 73 -10.31 2.20 4.32
CA VAL A 73 -10.35 3.10 5.47
C VAL A 73 -11.41 2.57 6.43
N LYS A 74 -10.99 2.18 7.63
CA LYS A 74 -11.88 1.72 8.68
C LYS A 74 -12.00 2.74 9.79
N GLN A 75 -13.23 2.92 10.27
CA GLN A 75 -13.50 3.61 11.54
C GLN A 75 -13.18 2.67 12.70
N VAL A 76 -12.59 3.22 13.76
CA VAL A 76 -12.34 2.48 14.99
C VAL A 76 -13.66 2.22 15.71
N ASN A 77 -14.06 0.96 15.80
CA ASN A 77 -15.24 0.55 16.55
C ASN A 77 -14.83 -0.10 17.89
N SER A 78 -15.53 0.27 18.96
CA SER A 78 -15.18 -0.07 20.35
C SER A 78 -15.13 -1.56 20.70
N LYS A 79 -15.64 -2.46 19.85
CA LYS A 79 -15.73 -3.90 20.12
C LYS A 79 -14.67 -4.76 19.42
N GLU A 80 -14.11 -4.30 18.30
CA GLU A 80 -13.21 -5.11 17.45
C GLU A 80 -11.83 -4.48 17.27
N ASP A 81 -11.70 -3.16 17.46
CA ASP A 81 -10.48 -2.41 17.15
C ASP A 81 -9.73 -1.92 18.42
N GLY A 82 -9.84 -2.64 19.53
CA GLY A 82 -9.25 -2.24 20.83
C GLY A 82 -7.75 -1.91 20.74
N SER A 83 -7.01 -2.65 19.91
CA SER A 83 -5.59 -2.41 19.61
C SER A 83 -5.29 -1.08 18.92
N THR A 84 -6.27 -0.58 18.17
CA THR A 84 -6.18 0.61 17.32
C THR A 84 -6.62 1.83 18.12
N MET A 85 -7.57 1.64 19.04
CA MET A 85 -8.13 2.67 19.93
C MET A 85 -7.06 3.41 20.74
N ARG A 86 -6.03 2.69 21.23
CA ARG A 86 -4.92 3.27 22.01
C ARG A 86 -4.11 4.34 21.26
N TYR A 87 -4.20 4.38 19.94
CA TYR A 87 -3.51 5.37 19.11
C TYR A 87 -4.30 6.68 18.94
N GLY A 88 -5.50 6.80 19.52
CA GLY A 88 -6.30 8.03 19.46
C GLY A 88 -6.64 8.44 18.04
N VAL A 89 -6.94 7.47 17.17
CA VAL A 89 -7.36 7.70 15.79
C VAL A 89 -8.81 7.29 15.61
N GLU A 90 -9.56 8.10 14.85
CA GLU A 90 -10.94 7.77 14.47
C GLU A 90 -10.98 6.82 13.28
N ASN A 91 -10.03 6.99 12.34
CA ASN A 91 -9.91 6.23 11.12
C ASN A 91 -8.50 5.69 10.95
N TYR A 92 -8.38 4.49 10.40
CA TYR A 92 -7.10 3.86 10.07
C TYR A 92 -7.17 3.13 8.74
N LEU A 93 -6.02 2.99 8.08
CA LEU A 93 -5.89 2.23 6.85
C LEU A 93 -5.72 0.74 7.17
N ALA A 94 -6.75 -0.05 6.88
CA ALA A 94 -6.76 -1.50 6.97
C ALA A 94 -6.44 -2.17 5.63
N VAL A 95 -6.23 -3.48 5.68
CA VAL A 95 -6.06 -4.32 4.48
C VAL A 95 -7.08 -5.44 4.43
N TYR A 96 -7.50 -5.76 3.21
CA TYR A 96 -8.13 -7.06 2.92
C TYR A 96 -7.12 -8.10 2.43
N GLY A 97 -6.13 -7.68 1.65
CA GLY A 97 -5.11 -8.59 1.17
C GLY A 97 -3.96 -7.91 0.44
N LEU A 98 -2.78 -8.53 0.53
CA LEU A 98 -1.62 -8.22 -0.29
C LEU A 98 -1.17 -9.53 -0.94
N LYS A 99 -1.10 -9.54 -2.27
CA LYS A 99 -0.62 -10.70 -3.02
C LYS A 99 0.45 -10.28 -4.02
N VAL A 100 1.55 -11.02 -4.01
CA VAL A 100 2.58 -10.98 -5.04
C VAL A 100 2.53 -12.28 -5.83
N ASN A 101 2.48 -12.16 -7.15
CA ASN A 101 2.60 -13.29 -8.07
C ASN A 101 3.86 -14.10 -7.74
N SER A 102 3.75 -15.43 -7.66
CA SER A 102 4.83 -16.31 -7.20
C SER A 102 6.14 -16.11 -7.95
N ARG A 103 6.09 -15.88 -9.27
CA ARG A 103 7.29 -15.65 -10.11
C ARG A 103 8.06 -14.37 -9.76
N TYR A 104 7.41 -13.43 -9.07
CA TYR A 104 7.97 -12.13 -8.71
C TYR A 104 8.20 -11.98 -7.19
N ARG A 105 8.04 -13.06 -6.40
CA ARG A 105 8.32 -13.05 -4.96
C ARG A 105 9.82 -12.93 -4.68
N SER A 106 10.15 -12.65 -3.42
CA SER A 106 11.53 -12.53 -2.93
C SER A 106 12.36 -11.40 -3.56
N ARG A 107 11.70 -10.43 -4.21
CA ARG A 107 12.31 -9.28 -4.88
C ARG A 107 12.02 -7.94 -4.19
N GLY A 108 11.50 -7.97 -2.95
CA GLY A 108 11.16 -6.77 -2.19
C GLY A 108 9.84 -6.09 -2.57
N ILE A 109 9.07 -6.62 -3.54
CA ILE A 109 7.80 -6.04 -4.00
C ILE A 109 6.81 -5.83 -2.86
N ALA A 110 6.64 -6.82 -1.98
CA ALA A 110 5.72 -6.71 -0.84
C ALA A 110 6.11 -5.55 0.10
N THR A 111 7.41 -5.41 0.41
CA THR A 111 7.93 -4.31 1.23
C THR A 111 7.69 -2.96 0.57
N GLN A 112 7.90 -2.85 -0.74
CA GLN A 112 7.70 -1.59 -1.47
C GLN A 112 6.22 -1.19 -1.50
N ILE A 113 5.32 -2.14 -1.76
CA ILE A 113 3.88 -1.91 -1.64
C ILE A 113 3.50 -1.42 -0.24
N LEU A 114 4.05 -2.02 0.82
CA LEU A 114 3.79 -1.55 2.19
C LEU A 114 4.34 -0.13 2.43
N LYS A 115 5.49 0.23 1.88
CA LYS A 115 6.05 1.59 1.96
C LYS A 115 5.19 2.62 1.25
N THR A 116 4.51 2.27 0.17
CA THR A 116 3.59 3.19 -0.54
C THR A 116 2.42 3.67 0.32
N ARG A 117 2.09 2.95 1.39
CA ARG A 117 1.05 3.36 2.33
C ARG A 117 1.41 4.63 3.09
N VAL A 118 2.69 4.95 3.26
CA VAL A 118 3.11 6.18 3.96
C VAL A 118 2.65 7.44 3.21
N PRO A 119 3.03 7.66 1.93
CA PRO A 119 2.53 8.81 1.18
C PRO A 119 1.01 8.75 0.98
N PHE A 120 0.40 7.57 0.83
CA PHE A 120 -1.05 7.42 0.79
C PHE A 120 -1.72 7.93 2.08
N CYS A 121 -1.33 7.41 3.24
CA CYS A 121 -1.84 7.83 4.55
C CYS A 121 -1.66 9.34 4.76
N LYS A 122 -0.49 9.90 4.44
CA LYS A 122 -0.23 11.34 4.52
C LYS A 122 -1.17 12.15 3.62
N THR A 123 -1.41 11.68 2.40
CA THR A 123 -2.28 12.36 1.42
C THR A 123 -3.73 12.39 1.88
N PHE A 124 -4.22 11.31 2.48
CA PHE A 124 -5.60 11.17 2.92
C PHE A 124 -5.82 11.48 4.41
N GLY A 125 -4.83 12.08 5.09
CA GLY A 125 -4.95 12.47 6.49
C GLY A 125 -5.04 11.31 7.49
N MET A 126 -4.69 10.09 7.09
CA MET A 126 -4.67 8.94 7.99
C MET A 126 -3.38 8.91 8.80
N ARG A 127 -3.52 8.79 10.12
CA ARG A 127 -2.37 8.73 11.05
C ARG A 127 -1.90 7.31 11.35
N LEU A 128 -2.66 6.30 10.95
CA LEU A 128 -2.40 4.91 11.28
C LEU A 128 -2.72 3.97 10.10
N THR A 129 -1.87 2.97 9.90
CA THR A 129 -2.20 1.75 9.16
C THR A 129 -1.91 0.56 10.06
N SER A 130 -2.82 -0.41 10.10
CA SER A 130 -2.70 -1.58 10.97
C SER A 130 -3.16 -2.84 10.25
N ASN A 131 -2.45 -3.93 10.51
CA ASN A 131 -2.54 -5.17 9.76
C ASN A 131 -2.12 -6.36 10.63
N SER A 132 -2.94 -7.40 10.64
CA SER A 132 -2.51 -8.74 11.09
C SER A 132 -1.85 -9.46 9.91
N PHE A 133 -0.57 -9.82 10.05
CA PHE A 133 0.18 -10.51 9.00
C PHE A 133 0.27 -12.00 9.36
N SER A 134 -0.44 -12.87 8.64
CA SER A 134 -0.51 -14.29 9.01
C SER A 134 0.80 -15.08 8.81
N PRO A 135 1.53 -14.94 7.69
CA PRO A 135 2.79 -15.67 7.51
C PRO A 135 4.01 -14.83 7.93
N ILE A 136 5.01 -15.47 8.53
CA ILE A 136 6.29 -14.87 8.96
C ILE A 136 6.95 -14.04 7.85
N ALA A 137 6.90 -14.52 6.59
CA ALA A 137 7.45 -13.79 5.46
C ALA A 137 6.80 -12.41 5.23
N SER A 138 5.50 -12.28 5.57
CA SER A 138 4.79 -11.00 5.51
C SER A 138 5.16 -10.09 6.67
N GLU A 139 5.33 -10.62 7.89
CA GLU A 139 5.84 -9.87 9.04
C GLU A 139 7.23 -9.30 8.76
N VAL A 140 8.15 -10.12 8.21
CA VAL A 140 9.49 -9.68 7.80
C VAL A 140 9.41 -8.55 6.77
N SER A 141 8.50 -8.66 5.81
CA SER A 141 8.29 -7.64 4.79
C SER A 141 7.74 -6.33 5.38
N ALA A 142 6.87 -6.44 6.39
CA ALA A 142 6.27 -5.32 7.11
C ALA A 142 7.27 -4.62 8.03
N ALA A 143 8.08 -5.37 8.78
CA ALA A 143 9.15 -4.84 9.60
C ALA A 143 10.14 -4.03 8.75
N LYS A 144 10.53 -4.54 7.58
CA LYS A 144 11.37 -3.81 6.59
C LYS A 144 10.71 -2.54 6.03
N ALA A 145 9.38 -2.46 6.08
CA ALA A 145 8.63 -1.27 5.69
C ALA A 145 8.41 -0.29 6.87
N GLY A 146 8.87 -0.62 8.08
CA GLY A 146 8.76 0.22 9.28
C GLY A 146 7.55 -0.08 10.16
N PHE A 147 6.81 -1.17 9.91
CA PHE A 147 5.75 -1.62 10.82
C PHE A 147 6.37 -2.08 12.14
N LYS A 148 5.66 -1.79 13.24
CA LYS A 148 6.00 -2.25 14.58
C LYS A 148 4.98 -3.29 15.02
N THR A 149 5.47 -4.39 15.60
CA THR A 149 4.61 -5.41 16.18
C THR A 149 3.84 -4.81 17.34
N ASN A 150 2.54 -5.06 17.38
CA ASN A 150 1.74 -4.82 18.56
C ASN A 150 1.89 -6.01 19.53
N PRO A 151 2.52 -5.85 20.71
CA PRO A 151 2.68 -6.95 21.66
C PRO A 151 1.36 -7.48 22.23
N GLU A 152 0.28 -6.70 22.19
CA GLU A 152 -1.04 -7.10 22.71
C GLU A 152 -1.85 -7.98 21.74
N MET A 153 -1.39 -8.16 20.51
CA MET A 153 -2.07 -8.92 19.46
C MET A 153 -1.28 -10.17 19.04
N ARG A 154 -0.40 -10.66 19.89
CA ARG A 154 0.44 -11.84 19.63
C ARG A 154 -0.13 -13.10 20.26
#